data_AF-A0AA38DQG1-F1
#
_entry.id   AF-A0AA38DQG1-F1
#
_cell.length_a   1.000
_cell.length_b   1.000
_cell.length_c   1.000
_cell.angle_alpha   90.00
_cell.angle_beta   90.00
_cell.angle_gamma   90.00
#
_symmetry.space_group_name_H-M   'P 1'
#
loop_
_entity.id
_entity.type
_entity.pdbx_description
1 polymer ?
#
loop_
_entity_poly.entity_id
_entity_poly.type
_entity_poly.pdbx_seq_one_letter_code
_entity_poly.pdbx_strand_id
1 'polypeptide(L)'
;MKKMPLQTDLLISGDDDSLATPSDIKYELSSTIGKLIQKATYTDLIIGAVMAIFLGSTLITLIGGLNNSDGFIDSLYFSFVTFTTLGYGDLTPVGFARFISVILTLSGLLFTSLLIGKFASERQQAMLLLVHTSDCQRRIDAFCIELYKLNDDLIGAFNAQNISLTQSILKTITSRFEASSNYIIFHANQSDLTGFGNDSVLMKFYHILNLIQESCHRIQTHKHSLPDELIFNRSLALAKRSCSLISIMYKLHVRSMKSYGYTDAFLIKVKNNFPSKIFNFRTFPFLASAYNHTRLFIYNKLEKITVTKEYDDNNSLLVGIRKIKTLMQERLSEIILSHKTIINPKLLNDVYDLMPEGNKTSWGKGIHKSIAANLTISNRLAQSAIDTLIAQKKLPRYPLRGSKTK
;
A
#
# COMPACT_ATOMS: atom_id res chain seq x y z
N MET A 1 19.87 20.72 2.38
CA MET A 1 19.36 19.56 1.62
C MET A 1 19.98 19.58 0.22
N LYS A 2 20.82 18.59 -0.09
CA LYS A 2 21.56 18.50 -1.36
C LYS A 2 20.56 18.15 -2.48
N LYS A 3 20.45 18.98 -3.53
CA LYS A 3 19.67 18.66 -4.74
C LYS A 3 20.31 17.44 -5.41
N MET A 4 19.69 16.27 -5.31
CA MET A 4 20.04 15.13 -6.17
C MET A 4 19.37 15.32 -7.54
N PRO A 5 20.13 15.39 -8.64
CA PRO A 5 19.55 15.40 -9.98
C PRO A 5 18.94 14.02 -10.28
N LEU A 6 17.68 14.03 -10.71
CA LEU A 6 16.91 12.85 -11.11
C LEU A 6 17.54 12.24 -12.37
N GLN A 7 18.49 11.31 -12.22
CA GLN A 7 19.07 10.55 -13.33
C GLN A 7 18.01 9.58 -13.89
N THR A 8 17.50 9.94 -15.06
CA THR A 8 16.35 9.35 -15.77
C THR A 8 16.65 7.99 -16.43
N ASP A 9 17.88 7.49 -16.30
CA ASP A 9 18.37 6.30 -17.02
C ASP A 9 18.28 4.97 -16.23
N LEU A 10 17.93 4.98 -14.93
CA LEU A 10 17.85 3.76 -14.11
C LEU A 10 16.44 3.14 -14.02
N LEU A 11 15.40 3.80 -14.55
CA LEU A 11 14.00 3.37 -14.39
C LEU A 11 13.55 2.22 -15.32
N ILE A 12 14.48 1.55 -16.00
CA ILE A 12 14.18 0.44 -16.94
C ILE A 12 14.74 -0.90 -16.43
N SER A 13 15.56 -0.91 -15.37
CA SER A 13 16.06 -2.14 -14.76
C SER A 13 16.30 -1.96 -13.27
N GLY A 14 15.25 -2.18 -12.48
CA GLY A 14 15.34 -2.17 -11.04
C GLY A 14 13.95 -1.93 -10.45
N ASP A 15 13.43 -2.94 -9.76
CA ASP A 15 12.53 -2.72 -8.64
C ASP A 15 13.24 -1.75 -7.69
N ASP A 16 13.07 -0.45 -7.89
CA ASP A 16 13.53 0.55 -6.94
C ASP A 16 12.49 0.59 -5.81
N ASP A 17 12.54 -0.44 -4.96
CA ASP A 17 11.73 -0.62 -3.75
C ASP A 17 11.92 0.55 -2.77
N SER A 18 12.93 1.40 -2.96
CA SER A 18 13.28 2.53 -2.09
C SER A 18 12.17 3.59 -1.97
N LEU A 19 11.36 3.78 -3.01
CA LEU A 19 10.21 4.70 -2.98
C LEU A 19 8.94 4.07 -2.36
N ALA A 20 8.88 2.73 -2.32
CA ALA A 20 7.78 1.97 -1.73
C ALA A 20 7.99 1.65 -0.24
N THR A 21 9.21 1.84 0.28
CA THR A 21 9.57 1.54 1.66
C THR A 21 10.15 2.74 2.42
N PRO A 22 9.37 3.81 2.70
CA PRO A 22 9.70 4.67 3.83
C PRO A 22 9.44 3.91 5.14
N SER A 23 10.23 4.23 6.18
CA SER A 23 10.11 3.66 7.52
C SER A 23 8.66 3.75 8.03
N ASP A 24 8.15 2.66 8.59
CA ASP A 24 6.85 2.56 9.28
C ASP A 24 6.81 3.52 10.48
N ILE A 25 6.68 4.83 10.25
CA ILE A 25 6.43 5.81 11.31
C ILE A 25 4.92 5.92 11.47
N LYS A 26 4.29 4.81 11.87
CA LYS A 26 3.00 4.91 12.56
C LYS A 26 3.34 5.58 13.89
N TYR A 27 2.71 6.71 14.21
CA TYR A 27 2.93 7.46 15.44
C TYR A 27 2.54 6.60 16.66
N GLU A 28 3.39 5.65 17.05
CA GLU A 28 3.30 4.94 18.31
C GLU A 28 3.67 5.93 19.41
N LEU A 29 2.87 5.99 20.48
CA LEU A 29 3.25 6.77 21.65
C LEU A 29 4.65 6.32 22.12
N SER A 30 5.52 7.28 22.44
CA SER A 30 6.91 6.99 22.80
C SER A 30 7.03 6.23 24.13
N SER A 31 6.03 6.31 25.00
CA SER A 31 6.01 5.65 26.30
C SER A 31 5.46 4.22 26.23
N THR A 32 6.09 3.30 26.97
CA THR A 32 5.68 1.89 27.05
C THR A 32 4.23 1.72 27.52
N ILE A 33 3.81 2.55 28.48
CA ILE A 33 2.42 2.61 28.98
C ILE A 33 1.47 3.13 27.90
N GLY A 34 1.89 4.18 27.18
CA GLY A 34 1.12 4.74 26.07
C GLY A 34 0.88 3.72 24.96
N LYS A 35 1.90 2.92 24.62
CA LYS A 35 1.74 1.81 23.65
C LYS A 35 0.75 0.76 24.14
N LEU A 36 0.76 0.41 25.42
CA LEU A 36 -0.14 -0.60 25.99
C LEU A 36 -1.60 -0.11 25.99
N ILE A 37 -1.82 1.16 26.32
CA ILE A 37 -3.14 1.80 26.29
C ILE A 37 -3.66 1.97 24.86
N GLN A 38 -2.80 2.39 23.91
CA GLN A 38 -3.17 2.56 22.50
C GLN A 38 -3.63 1.25 21.85
N LYS A 39 -3.11 0.13 22.35
CA LYS A 39 -3.38 -1.23 21.87
C LYS A 39 -4.60 -1.87 22.57
N ALA A 40 -4.99 -1.40 23.76
CA ALA A 40 -6.11 -1.93 24.52
C ALA A 40 -7.47 -1.56 23.89
N THR A 41 -8.38 -2.52 23.78
CA THR A 41 -9.77 -2.35 23.30
C THR A 41 -10.71 -1.89 24.44
N TYR A 42 -11.92 -1.41 24.12
CA TYR A 42 -12.90 -1.04 25.18
C TYR A 42 -13.26 -2.25 26.05
N THR A 43 -13.32 -3.43 25.42
CA THR A 43 -13.54 -4.70 26.11
C THR A 43 -12.41 -4.98 27.10
N ASP A 44 -11.16 -4.69 26.77
CA ASP A 44 -10.03 -4.92 27.67
C ASP A 44 -10.10 -4.01 28.92
N LEU A 45 -10.50 -2.75 28.74
CA LEU A 45 -10.69 -1.81 29.85
C LEU A 45 -11.85 -2.23 30.77
N ILE A 46 -12.98 -2.68 30.20
CA ILE A 46 -14.14 -3.15 30.98
C ILE A 46 -13.77 -4.43 31.73
N ILE A 47 -13.10 -5.39 31.08
CA ILE A 47 -12.65 -6.62 31.74
C ILE A 47 -11.66 -6.29 32.87
N GLY A 48 -10.72 -5.36 32.66
CA GLY A 48 -9.80 -4.90 33.70
C GLY A 48 -10.52 -4.28 34.91
N ALA A 49 -11.53 -3.44 34.67
CA ALA A 49 -12.34 -2.85 35.73
C ALA A 49 -13.13 -3.90 36.52
N VAL A 50 -13.78 -4.84 35.83
CA VAL A 50 -14.52 -5.95 36.46
C VAL A 50 -13.57 -6.80 37.30
N MET A 51 -12.40 -7.17 36.76
CA MET A 51 -11.38 -7.92 37.49
C MET A 51 -10.87 -7.17 38.73
N ALA A 52 -10.70 -5.85 38.66
CA ALA A 52 -10.31 -5.04 39.81
C ALA A 52 -11.39 -5.04 40.91
N ILE A 53 -12.67 -4.93 40.54
CA ILE A 53 -13.80 -5.00 41.48
C ILE A 53 -13.90 -6.39 42.13
N PHE A 54 -13.78 -7.46 41.34
CA PHE A 54 -13.77 -8.83 41.87
C PHE A 54 -12.57 -9.07 42.78
N LEU A 55 -11.38 -8.61 42.40
CA LEU A 55 -10.18 -8.72 43.22
C LEU A 55 -10.34 -7.96 44.55
N GLY A 56 -10.82 -6.71 44.51
CA GLY A 56 -11.11 -5.91 45.70
C GLY A 56 -12.10 -6.61 46.62
N SER A 57 -13.19 -7.14 46.07
CA SER A 57 -14.19 -7.91 46.80
C SER A 57 -13.59 -9.14 47.48
N THR A 58 -12.86 -9.98 46.72
CA THR A 58 -12.22 -11.19 47.28
C THR A 58 -11.20 -10.88 48.39
N LEU A 59 -10.40 -9.83 48.24
CA LEU A 59 -9.42 -9.42 49.24
C LEU A 59 -10.09 -8.91 50.52
N ILE A 60 -11.15 -8.12 50.38
CA ILE A 60 -11.90 -7.60 51.53
C ILE A 60 -12.63 -8.73 52.27
N THR A 61 -13.27 -9.67 51.55
CA THR A 61 -13.91 -10.83 52.19
C THR A 61 -12.89 -11.74 52.89
N LEU A 62 -11.69 -11.90 52.34
CA LEU A 62 -10.65 -12.76 52.94
C LEU A 62 -10.05 -12.15 54.22
N ILE A 63 -9.81 -10.84 54.22
CA ILE A 63 -9.21 -10.13 55.36
C ILE A 63 -10.25 -9.80 56.42
N GLY A 64 -11.52 -9.63 56.02
CA GLY A 64 -12.58 -9.08 56.85
C GLY A 64 -12.37 -7.60 57.14
N GLY A 65 -13.34 -6.97 57.78
CA GLY A 65 -13.23 -5.57 58.22
C GLY A 65 -14.16 -4.61 57.49
N LEU A 66 -15.33 -5.08 57.07
CA LEU A 66 -16.46 -4.23 56.71
C LEU A 66 -17.39 -4.09 57.92
N ASN A 67 -17.69 -2.86 58.31
CA ASN A 67 -18.77 -2.62 59.26
C ASN A 67 -20.12 -2.87 58.58
N ASN A 68 -21.06 -3.44 59.33
CA ASN A 68 -22.46 -3.72 58.97
C ASN A 68 -22.73 -4.97 58.11
N SER A 69 -21.73 -5.62 57.50
CA SER A 69 -21.78 -7.01 57.04
C SER A 69 -20.48 -7.48 56.35
N ASP A 70 -20.15 -8.77 56.42
CA ASP A 70 -18.90 -9.38 55.89
C ASP A 70 -19.14 -10.44 54.78
N GLY A 71 -20.33 -10.45 54.17
CA GLY A 71 -20.62 -11.36 53.05
C GLY A 71 -19.85 -11.01 51.77
N PHE A 72 -19.58 -12.01 50.92
CA PHE A 72 -18.97 -11.76 49.60
C PHE A 72 -19.80 -10.80 48.73
N ILE A 73 -21.13 -10.93 48.79
CA ILE A 73 -22.07 -10.07 48.05
C ILE A 73 -21.95 -8.61 48.53
N ASP A 74 -21.84 -8.39 49.83
CA ASP A 74 -21.71 -7.06 50.41
C ASP A 74 -20.34 -6.45 50.13
N SER A 75 -19.28 -7.28 50.15
CA SER A 75 -17.93 -6.88 49.73
C SER A 75 -17.88 -6.51 48.24
N LEU A 76 -18.65 -7.21 47.39
CA LEU A 76 -18.78 -6.89 45.96
C LEU A 76 -19.54 -5.59 45.76
N TYR A 77 -20.65 -5.38 46.47
CA TYR A 77 -21.40 -4.14 46.46
C TYR A 77 -20.55 -2.95 46.94
N PHE A 78 -19.86 -3.07 48.07
CA PHE A 78 -18.92 -2.07 48.57
C PHE A 78 -17.83 -1.77 47.54
N SER A 79 -17.25 -2.81 46.94
CA SER A 79 -16.18 -2.64 45.95
C SER A 79 -16.67 -1.91 44.71
N PHE A 80 -17.88 -2.22 44.23
CA PHE A 80 -18.51 -1.53 43.11
C PHE A 80 -18.76 -0.05 43.43
N VAL A 81 -19.44 0.25 44.54
CA VAL A 81 -19.78 1.62 44.98
C VAL A 81 -18.52 2.48 45.21
N THR A 82 -17.48 1.87 45.75
CA THR A 82 -16.18 2.52 45.99
C THR A 82 -15.43 2.76 44.68
N PHE A 83 -15.39 1.77 43.79
CA PHE A 83 -14.73 1.88 42.48
C PHE A 83 -15.40 2.92 41.58
N THR A 84 -16.74 3.01 41.61
CA THR A 84 -17.50 4.02 40.86
C THR A 84 -17.52 5.39 41.55
N THR A 85 -16.83 5.55 42.68
CA THR A 85 -16.79 6.79 43.48
C THR A 85 -18.16 7.28 43.96
N LEU A 86 -19.15 6.39 44.07
CA LEU A 86 -20.48 6.72 44.59
C LEU A 86 -20.44 6.93 46.11
N GLY A 87 -19.78 6.02 46.83
CA GLY A 87 -19.49 6.16 48.26
C GLY A 87 -20.70 6.39 49.16
N TYR A 88 -21.74 5.55 49.08
CA TYR A 88 -22.97 5.71 49.88
C TYR A 88 -22.74 5.72 51.40
N GLY A 89 -21.68 5.06 51.88
CA GLY A 89 -21.28 5.09 53.30
C GLY A 89 -22.09 4.17 54.22
N ASP A 90 -22.93 3.32 53.65
CA ASP A 90 -23.66 2.23 54.32
C ASP A 90 -22.73 1.12 54.82
N LEU A 91 -21.72 0.79 54.02
CA LEU A 91 -20.62 -0.11 54.35
C LEU A 91 -19.33 0.69 54.47
N THR A 92 -18.59 0.50 55.58
CA THR A 92 -17.36 1.24 55.85
C THR A 92 -16.18 0.32 56.19
N PRO A 93 -15.00 0.54 55.58
CA PRO A 93 -13.83 -0.28 55.83
C PRO A 93 -13.15 0.11 57.15
N VAL A 94 -12.75 -0.91 57.91
CA VAL A 94 -12.05 -0.76 59.19
C VAL A 94 -10.72 -1.51 59.15
N GLY A 95 -9.74 -1.04 59.91
CA GLY A 95 -8.41 -1.66 59.94
C GLY A 95 -7.74 -1.64 58.56
N PHE A 96 -7.22 -2.80 58.13
CA PHE A 96 -6.46 -2.94 56.89
C PHE A 96 -7.32 -2.79 55.61
N ALA A 97 -8.64 -3.02 55.70
CA ALA A 97 -9.56 -2.83 54.58
C ALA A 97 -9.53 -1.38 54.03
N ARG A 98 -9.21 -0.39 54.88
CA ARG A 98 -9.06 1.02 54.47
C ARG A 98 -8.00 1.20 53.39
N PHE A 99 -6.89 0.50 53.51
CA PHE A 99 -5.81 0.58 52.52
C PHE A 99 -6.25 -0.01 51.16
N ILE A 100 -6.99 -1.11 51.20
CA ILE A 100 -7.57 -1.73 50.00
C ILE A 100 -8.58 -0.79 49.34
N SER A 101 -9.44 -0.12 50.12
CA SER A 101 -10.38 0.88 49.60
C SER A 101 -9.69 2.06 48.94
N VAL A 102 -8.54 2.51 49.46
CA VAL A 102 -7.73 3.56 48.82
C VAL A 102 -7.18 3.08 47.47
N ILE A 103 -6.62 1.87 47.41
CA ILE A 103 -6.14 1.31 46.13
C ILE A 103 -7.31 1.12 45.15
N LEU A 104 -8.46 0.67 45.65
CA LEU A 104 -9.64 0.42 44.82
C LEU A 104 -10.23 1.71 44.25
N THR A 105 -10.36 2.78 45.05
CA THR A 105 -10.79 4.10 44.56
C THR A 105 -9.81 4.68 43.54
N LEU A 106 -8.50 4.60 43.80
CA LEU A 106 -7.48 5.02 42.83
C LEU A 106 -7.58 4.23 41.52
N SER A 107 -7.80 2.92 41.59
CA SER A 107 -8.01 2.10 40.40
C SER A 107 -9.27 2.51 39.64
N GLY A 108 -10.38 2.78 40.33
CA GLY A 108 -11.63 3.24 39.74
C GLY A 108 -11.49 4.57 38.99
N LEU A 109 -10.80 5.54 39.60
CA LEU A 109 -10.48 6.82 38.97
C LEU A 109 -9.61 6.65 37.73
N LEU A 110 -8.60 5.78 37.78
CA LEU A 110 -7.73 5.48 36.65
C LEU A 110 -8.50 4.84 35.48
N PHE A 111 -9.27 3.79 35.74
CA PHE A 111 -10.05 3.10 34.69
C PHE A 111 -11.11 4.01 34.06
N THR A 112 -11.81 4.80 34.88
CA THR A 112 -12.80 5.76 34.37
C THR A 112 -12.13 6.83 33.50
N SER A 113 -10.98 7.36 33.93
CA SER A 113 -10.22 8.34 33.15
C SER A 113 -9.69 7.76 31.82
N LEU A 114 -9.24 6.50 31.82
CA LEU A 114 -8.79 5.80 30.62
C LEU A 114 -9.94 5.56 29.64
N LEU A 115 -11.13 5.18 30.13
CA LEU A 115 -12.32 4.99 29.28
C LEU A 115 -12.74 6.31 28.60
N ILE A 116 -12.81 7.40 29.37
CA ILE A 116 -13.16 8.73 28.84
C ILE A 116 -12.11 9.20 27.83
N GLY A 117 -10.82 9.10 28.20
CA GLY A 117 -9.70 9.48 27.33
C GLY A 117 -9.69 8.70 26.02
N LYS A 118 -10.02 7.40 26.08
CA LYS A 118 -10.14 6.56 24.89
C LYS A 118 -11.31 6.98 24.00
N PHE A 119 -12.49 7.21 24.57
CA PHE A 119 -13.64 7.70 23.82
C PHE A 119 -13.36 9.05 23.13
N ALA A 120 -12.73 9.98 23.84
CA ALA A 120 -12.31 11.25 23.27
C ALA A 120 -11.29 11.06 22.13
N SER A 121 -10.29 10.19 22.33
CA SER A 121 -9.27 9.88 21.33
C SER A 121 -9.86 9.26 20.06
N GLU A 122 -10.76 8.29 20.16
CA GLU A 122 -11.40 7.68 18.99
C GLU A 122 -12.25 8.68 18.21
N ARG A 123 -13.01 9.52 18.92
CA ARG A 123 -13.79 10.60 18.29
C ARG A 123 -12.87 11.60 17.57
N GLN A 124 -11.75 11.98 18.19
CA GLN A 124 -10.79 12.92 17.60
C GLN A 124 -10.06 12.31 16.40
N GLN A 125 -9.70 11.01 16.46
CA GLN A 125 -9.13 10.27 15.33
C GLN A 125 -10.11 10.17 14.16
N ALA A 126 -11.37 9.86 14.41
CA ALA A 126 -12.42 9.81 13.38
C ALA A 126 -12.61 11.17 12.72
N MET A 127 -12.67 12.25 13.50
CA MET A 127 -12.79 13.62 12.96
C MET A 127 -11.54 14.02 12.15
N LEU A 128 -10.34 13.73 12.66
CA LEU A 128 -9.09 14.03 11.95
C LEU A 128 -8.99 13.25 10.63
N LEU A 129 -9.42 11.99 10.63
CA LEU A 129 -9.47 11.16 9.42
C LEU A 129 -10.46 11.73 8.39
N LEU A 130 -11.63 12.18 8.81
CA LEU A 130 -12.61 12.84 7.92
C LEU A 130 -12.07 14.14 7.33
N VAL A 131 -11.42 14.98 8.14
CA VAL A 131 -10.81 16.23 7.65
C VAL A 131 -9.69 15.92 6.66
N HIS A 132 -8.79 15.00 7.01
CA HIS A 132 -7.67 14.62 6.16
C HIS A 132 -8.12 14.00 4.83
N THR A 133 -9.11 13.10 4.86
CA THR A 133 -9.67 12.49 3.64
C THR A 133 -10.36 13.54 2.78
N SER A 134 -11.16 14.44 3.37
CA SER A 134 -11.79 15.55 2.65
C SER A 134 -10.76 16.49 1.99
N ASP A 135 -9.67 16.81 2.68
CA ASP A 135 -8.61 17.67 2.14
C ASP A 135 -7.84 16.99 1.01
N CYS A 136 -7.50 15.71 1.17
CA CYS A 136 -6.87 14.91 0.12
C CYS A 136 -7.78 14.81 -1.10
N GLN A 137 -9.06 14.50 -0.89
CA GLN A 137 -10.06 14.41 -1.95
C GLN A 137 -10.12 15.71 -2.76
N ARG A 138 -10.25 16.86 -2.08
CA ARG A 138 -10.29 18.18 -2.70
C ARG A 138 -9.02 18.47 -3.52
N ARG A 139 -7.84 18.15 -2.97
CA ARG A 139 -6.55 18.39 -3.65
C ARG A 139 -6.37 17.48 -4.87
N ILE A 140 -6.71 16.20 -4.75
CA ILE A 140 -6.61 15.25 -5.86
C ILE A 140 -7.61 15.62 -6.97
N ASP A 141 -8.85 16.01 -6.63
CA ASP A 141 -9.82 16.51 -7.61
C ASP A 141 -9.29 17.77 -8.32
N ALA A 142 -8.62 18.69 -7.61
CA ALA A 142 -7.99 19.86 -8.23
C ALA A 142 -6.86 19.48 -9.21
N PHE A 143 -5.99 18.53 -8.82
CA PHE A 143 -4.96 18.00 -9.74
C PHE A 143 -5.58 17.31 -10.95
N CYS A 144 -6.68 16.57 -10.75
CA CYS A 144 -7.41 15.94 -11.83
C CYS A 144 -7.89 16.97 -12.86
N ILE A 145 -8.53 18.05 -12.40
CA ILE A 145 -9.03 19.12 -13.28
C ILE A 145 -7.87 19.80 -14.03
N GLU A 146 -6.77 20.11 -13.33
CA GLU A 146 -5.60 20.75 -13.95
C GLU A 146 -4.97 19.85 -15.02
N LEU A 147 -4.75 18.57 -14.70
CA LEU A 147 -4.16 17.60 -15.61
C LEU A 147 -5.07 17.31 -16.81
N TYR A 148 -6.37 17.23 -16.60
CA TYR A 148 -7.34 17.06 -17.68
C TYR A 148 -7.29 18.24 -18.66
N LYS A 149 -7.32 19.48 -18.14
CA LYS A 149 -7.25 20.69 -18.97
C LYS A 149 -5.94 20.75 -19.77
N LEU A 150 -4.80 20.51 -19.11
CA LEU A 150 -3.50 20.49 -19.80
C LEU A 150 -3.41 19.40 -20.87
N ASN A 151 -4.06 18.25 -20.65
CA ASN A 151 -4.12 17.18 -21.64
C ASN A 151 -5.00 17.54 -22.85
N ASP A 152 -6.11 18.23 -22.63
CA ASP A 152 -6.97 18.74 -23.70
C ASP A 152 -6.25 19.81 -24.53
N ASP A 153 -5.62 20.78 -23.86
CA ASP A 153 -4.79 21.82 -24.50
C ASP A 153 -3.63 21.19 -25.31
N LEU A 154 -3.03 20.10 -24.80
CA LEU A 154 -1.96 19.37 -25.48
C LEU A 154 -2.44 18.74 -26.80
N ILE A 155 -3.60 18.09 -26.78
CA ILE A 155 -4.19 17.48 -27.98
C ILE A 155 -4.59 18.58 -28.98
N GLY A 156 -5.20 19.66 -28.51
CA GLY A 156 -5.56 20.82 -29.34
C GLY A 156 -4.34 21.43 -30.04
N ALA A 157 -3.26 21.63 -29.30
CA ALA A 157 -1.98 22.13 -29.82
C ALA A 157 -1.36 21.21 -30.87
N PHE A 158 -1.40 19.90 -30.60
CA PHE A 158 -0.87 18.87 -31.49
C PHE A 158 -1.66 18.80 -32.80
N ASN A 159 -3.00 18.82 -32.73
CA ASN A 159 -3.87 18.82 -33.89
C ASN A 159 -3.71 20.09 -34.73
N ALA A 160 -3.47 21.24 -34.08
CA ALA A 160 -3.16 22.50 -34.75
C ALA A 160 -1.72 22.58 -35.32
N GLN A 161 -0.93 21.51 -35.16
CA GLN A 161 0.47 21.42 -35.59
C GLN A 161 1.39 22.54 -35.04
N ASN A 162 1.06 23.11 -33.88
CA ASN A 162 1.85 24.17 -33.29
C ASN A 162 2.97 23.61 -32.40
N ILE A 163 4.19 23.55 -32.94
CA ILE A 163 5.36 22.93 -32.30
C ILE A 163 5.71 23.58 -30.96
N SER A 164 5.86 24.91 -30.92
CA SER A 164 6.33 25.62 -29.73
C SER A 164 5.34 25.51 -28.57
N LEU A 165 4.04 25.63 -28.89
CA LEU A 165 2.96 25.52 -27.93
C LEU A 165 2.84 24.08 -27.40
N THR A 166 2.94 23.08 -28.27
CA THR A 166 2.96 21.65 -27.88
C THR A 166 4.12 21.34 -26.94
N GLN A 167 5.34 21.80 -27.25
CA GLN A 167 6.51 21.61 -26.38
C GLN A 167 6.34 22.26 -25.00
N SER A 168 5.77 23.47 -24.95
CA SER A 168 5.52 24.22 -23.72
C SER A 168 4.50 23.52 -22.82
N ILE A 169 3.40 23.05 -23.40
CA ILE A 169 2.38 22.29 -22.66
C ILE A 169 2.96 20.97 -22.16
N LEU A 170 3.71 20.24 -23.00
CA LEU A 170 4.35 18.97 -22.59
C LEU A 170 5.32 19.15 -21.42
N LYS A 171 6.02 20.28 -21.35
CA LYS A 171 6.85 20.64 -20.19
C LYS A 171 6.00 20.92 -18.95
N THR A 172 4.92 21.68 -19.11
CA THR A 172 4.01 22.07 -18.03
C THR A 172 3.30 20.86 -17.44
N ILE A 173 2.69 20.01 -18.28
CA ILE A 173 2.01 18.79 -17.84
C ILE A 173 2.97 17.83 -17.13
N THR A 174 4.22 17.70 -17.60
CA THR A 174 5.23 16.85 -16.94
C THR A 174 5.56 17.37 -15.53
N SER A 175 5.73 18.69 -15.37
CA SER A 175 6.00 19.32 -14.08
C SER A 175 4.82 19.17 -13.11
N ARG A 176 3.60 19.45 -13.57
CA ARG A 176 2.37 19.32 -12.77
C ARG A 176 2.06 17.88 -12.40
N PHE A 177 2.30 16.96 -13.33
CA PHE A 177 2.19 15.53 -13.09
C PHE A 177 3.14 15.07 -11.99
N GLU A 178 4.42 15.51 -12.04
CA GLU A 178 5.42 15.13 -11.03
C GLU A 178 5.02 15.61 -9.63
N ALA A 179 4.57 16.87 -9.51
CA ALA A 179 4.05 17.41 -8.25
C ALA A 179 2.84 16.61 -7.73
N SER A 180 1.89 16.29 -8.60
CA SER A 180 0.69 15.50 -8.26
C SER A 180 1.06 14.08 -7.82
N SER A 181 1.99 13.44 -8.54
CA SER A 181 2.47 12.09 -8.25
C SER A 181 3.18 12.00 -6.90
N ASN A 182 4.04 12.99 -6.59
CA ASN A 182 4.76 13.06 -5.33
C ASN A 182 3.80 13.26 -4.16
N TYR A 183 2.80 14.11 -4.33
CA TYR A 183 1.75 14.31 -3.31
C TYR A 183 0.99 13.01 -3.03
N ILE A 184 0.53 12.32 -4.08
CA ILE A 184 -0.27 11.10 -3.93
C ILE A 184 0.58 9.97 -3.32
N ILE A 185 1.81 9.76 -3.78
CA ILE A 185 2.70 8.73 -3.22
C ILE A 185 2.99 9.02 -1.73
N PHE A 186 3.28 10.28 -1.40
CA PHE A 186 3.53 10.69 -0.02
C PHE A 186 2.34 10.38 0.90
N HIS A 187 1.13 10.78 0.50
CA HIS A 187 -0.07 10.56 1.31
C HIS A 187 -0.54 9.09 1.30
N ALA A 188 -0.31 8.35 0.21
CA ALA A 188 -0.53 6.90 0.18
C ALA A 188 0.38 6.15 1.16
N ASN A 189 1.62 6.62 1.34
CA ASN A 189 2.55 6.01 2.30
C ASN A 189 2.32 6.46 3.75
N GLN A 190 2.00 7.74 3.99
CA GLN A 190 1.97 8.30 5.36
C GLN A 190 0.59 8.27 6.03
N SER A 191 -0.49 8.27 5.26
CA SER A 191 -1.82 8.63 5.78
C SER A 191 -2.95 7.68 5.37
N ASP A 192 -2.61 6.43 5.02
CA ASP A 192 -3.55 5.41 4.55
C ASP A 192 -4.56 5.97 3.52
N LEU A 193 -4.08 6.81 2.59
CA LEU A 193 -4.90 7.41 1.52
C LEU A 193 -5.66 6.33 0.73
N THR A 194 -5.06 5.15 0.62
CA THR A 194 -5.55 3.96 -0.09
C THR A 194 -6.45 3.06 0.76
N GLY A 195 -6.66 3.36 2.05
CA GLY A 195 -7.43 2.54 2.99
C GLY A 195 -8.83 3.09 3.31
N PHE A 196 -9.08 4.40 3.15
CA PHE A 196 -10.34 5.01 3.58
C PHE A 196 -10.85 6.11 2.63
N GLY A 197 -12.08 5.95 2.13
CA GLY A 197 -12.95 7.04 1.64
C GLY A 197 -12.55 7.78 0.36
N ASN A 198 -11.37 7.51 -0.21
CA ASN A 198 -10.85 8.26 -1.39
C ASN A 198 -11.05 7.53 -2.72
N ASP A 199 -11.76 6.40 -2.71
CA ASP A 199 -11.85 5.47 -3.83
C ASP A 199 -12.34 6.13 -5.12
N SER A 200 -13.39 6.94 -5.04
CA SER A 200 -13.95 7.62 -6.21
C SER A 200 -12.97 8.60 -6.84
N VAL A 201 -12.20 9.33 -6.03
CA VAL A 201 -11.28 10.37 -6.52
C VAL A 201 -9.96 9.78 -7.00
N LEU A 202 -9.48 8.72 -6.35
CA LEU A 202 -8.37 7.92 -6.85
C LEU A 202 -8.73 7.27 -8.20
N MET A 203 -9.95 6.73 -8.35
CA MET A 203 -10.40 6.21 -9.64
C MET A 203 -10.46 7.28 -10.72
N LYS A 204 -10.97 8.47 -10.44
CA LYS A 204 -10.90 9.61 -11.38
C LYS A 204 -9.46 9.93 -11.78
N PHE A 205 -8.55 9.96 -10.80
CA PHE A 205 -7.13 10.18 -11.04
C PHE A 205 -6.55 9.11 -11.97
N TYR A 206 -6.83 7.83 -11.73
CA TYR A 206 -6.38 6.73 -12.62
C TYR A 206 -6.96 6.81 -14.03
N HIS A 207 -8.20 7.26 -14.18
CA HIS A 207 -8.76 7.53 -15.50
C HIS A 207 -8.00 8.66 -16.22
N ILE A 208 -7.60 9.71 -15.51
CA ILE A 208 -6.80 10.81 -16.08
C ILE A 208 -5.39 10.33 -16.44
N LEU A 209 -4.77 9.46 -15.62
CA LEU A 209 -3.50 8.82 -15.98
C LEU A 209 -3.61 8.08 -17.32
N ASN A 210 -4.70 7.32 -17.49
CA ASN A 210 -4.95 6.59 -18.72
C ASN A 210 -5.17 7.54 -19.92
N LEU A 211 -5.89 8.65 -19.74
CA LEU A 211 -6.08 9.68 -20.77
C LEU A 211 -4.77 10.35 -21.19
N ILE A 212 -3.92 10.74 -20.23
CA ILE A 212 -2.60 11.32 -20.52
C ILE A 212 -1.76 10.33 -21.32
N GLN A 213 -1.77 9.06 -20.94
CA GLN A 213 -1.03 8.04 -21.65
C GLN A 213 -1.58 7.80 -23.06
N GLU A 214 -2.90 7.86 -23.24
CA GLU A 214 -3.53 7.81 -24.56
C GLU A 214 -3.08 8.95 -25.47
N SER A 215 -3.04 10.18 -24.95
CA SER A 215 -2.51 11.33 -25.67
C SER A 215 -1.04 11.13 -26.06
N CYS A 216 -0.22 10.61 -25.14
CA CYS A 216 1.17 10.29 -25.42
C CYS A 216 1.30 9.24 -26.53
N HIS A 217 0.46 8.20 -26.50
CA HIS A 217 0.42 7.18 -27.55
C HIS A 217 0.06 7.79 -28.91
N ARG A 218 -1.00 8.62 -28.97
CA ARG A 218 -1.41 9.32 -30.20
C ARG A 218 -0.31 10.21 -30.78
N ILE A 219 0.41 10.94 -29.91
CA ILE A 219 1.56 11.76 -30.33
C ILE A 219 2.63 10.85 -30.95
N GLN A 220 2.92 9.69 -30.35
CA GLN A 220 3.96 8.77 -30.82
C GLN A 220 3.61 8.04 -32.12
N THR A 221 2.33 7.68 -32.34
CA THR A 221 1.90 6.99 -33.57
C THR A 221 1.86 7.93 -34.77
N HIS A 222 1.55 9.22 -34.57
CA HIS A 222 1.54 10.23 -35.62
C HIS A 222 2.92 10.87 -35.86
N LYS A 223 4.01 10.11 -35.71
CA LYS A 223 5.37 10.64 -35.89
C LYS A 223 5.65 11.25 -37.28
N HIS A 224 4.91 10.81 -38.29
CA HIS A 224 5.04 11.31 -39.66
C HIS A 224 4.52 12.74 -39.85
N SER A 225 3.66 13.26 -38.97
CA SER A 225 3.06 14.59 -39.15
C SER A 225 3.91 15.74 -38.60
N LEU A 226 4.78 15.49 -37.61
CA LEU A 226 5.61 16.51 -36.95
C LEU A 226 6.99 15.94 -36.60
N PRO A 227 8.08 16.26 -37.32
CA PRO A 227 9.40 15.66 -37.11
C PRO A 227 10.21 16.34 -36.00
N ASP A 228 9.62 16.58 -34.82
CA ASP A 228 10.34 17.17 -33.67
C ASP A 228 10.68 16.11 -32.61
N GLU A 229 11.96 15.75 -32.56
CA GLU A 229 12.50 14.76 -31.63
C GLU A 229 12.24 15.10 -30.15
N LEU A 230 12.19 16.39 -29.80
CA LEU A 230 11.99 16.83 -28.42
C LEU A 230 10.57 16.50 -27.92
N ILE A 231 9.56 16.65 -28.77
CA ILE A 231 8.15 16.32 -28.44
C ILE A 231 8.01 14.81 -28.21
N PHE A 232 8.64 13.99 -29.05
CA PHE A 232 8.63 12.53 -28.88
C PHE A 232 9.37 12.08 -27.64
N ASN A 233 10.55 12.64 -27.34
CA ASN A 233 11.30 12.26 -26.15
C ASN A 233 10.57 12.65 -24.87
N ARG A 234 9.95 13.84 -24.83
CA ARG A 234 9.17 14.28 -23.67
C ARG A 234 7.86 13.48 -23.49
N SER A 235 7.15 13.18 -24.58
CA SER A 235 5.92 12.37 -24.50
C SER A 235 6.21 10.92 -24.10
N LEU A 236 7.33 10.34 -24.56
CA LEU A 236 7.78 9.02 -24.12
C LEU A 236 8.10 9.00 -22.63
N ALA A 237 8.82 10.03 -22.14
CA ALA A 237 9.13 10.17 -20.72
C ALA A 237 7.87 10.29 -19.86
N LEU A 238 6.89 11.08 -20.30
CA LEU A 238 5.60 11.22 -19.63
C LEU A 238 4.82 9.89 -19.60
N ALA A 239 4.76 9.16 -20.71
CA ALA A 239 4.14 7.85 -20.79
C ALA A 239 4.76 6.85 -19.80
N LYS A 240 6.11 6.77 -19.76
CA LYS A 240 6.83 5.90 -18.80
C LYS A 240 6.51 6.27 -17.35
N ARG A 241 6.53 7.56 -17.01
CA ARG A 241 6.22 8.05 -15.65
C ARG A 241 4.79 7.72 -15.23
N SER A 242 3.81 7.89 -16.12
CA SER A 242 2.40 7.54 -15.84
C SER A 242 2.22 6.05 -15.54
N CYS A 243 2.89 5.17 -16.29
CA CYS A 243 2.84 3.72 -16.10
C CYS A 243 3.59 3.26 -14.82
N SER A 244 4.65 3.98 -14.44
CA SER A 244 5.35 3.73 -13.16
C SER A 244 4.45 4.08 -11.97
N LEU A 245 3.77 5.24 -12.02
CA LEU A 245 2.91 5.69 -10.94
C LEU A 245 1.75 4.72 -10.68
N ILE A 246 1.04 4.26 -11.71
CA ILE A 246 -0.06 3.30 -11.54
C ILE A 246 0.43 1.97 -10.95
N SER A 247 1.66 1.55 -11.26
CA SER A 247 2.25 0.33 -10.72
C SER A 247 2.60 0.45 -9.24
N ILE A 248 3.17 1.59 -8.82
CA ILE A 248 3.45 1.91 -7.42
C ILE A 248 2.13 1.98 -6.62
N MET A 249 1.12 2.68 -7.17
CA MET A 249 -0.19 2.82 -6.55
C MET A 249 -0.89 1.47 -6.35
N TYR A 250 -0.82 0.58 -7.33
CA TYR A 250 -1.35 -0.78 -7.19
C TYR A 250 -0.68 -1.55 -6.04
N LYS A 251 0.66 -1.49 -5.92
CA LYS A 251 1.38 -2.13 -4.80
C LYS A 251 0.94 -1.56 -3.44
N LEU A 252 0.74 -0.24 -3.35
CA LEU A 252 0.32 0.42 -2.11
C LEU A 252 -1.13 0.12 -1.71
N HIS A 253 -2.06 0.02 -2.66
CA HIS A 253 -3.43 -0.45 -2.39
C HIS A 253 -3.47 -1.88 -1.84
N VAL A 254 -2.62 -2.77 -2.36
CA VAL A 254 -2.54 -4.16 -1.86
C VAL A 254 -1.95 -4.21 -0.44
N ARG A 255 -1.07 -3.27 -0.08
CA ARG A 255 -0.43 -3.20 1.24
C ARG A 255 -1.38 -2.66 2.32
N SER A 256 -2.15 -1.61 2.04
CA SER A 256 -3.05 -0.98 3.03
C SER A 256 -4.15 -1.91 3.55
N MET A 257 -4.53 -2.92 2.77
CA MET A 257 -5.59 -3.88 3.13
C MET A 257 -5.20 -4.92 4.21
N LYS A 258 -3.98 -4.91 4.77
CA LYS A 258 -3.44 -6.00 5.64
C LYS A 258 -3.29 -5.68 7.15
N SER A 259 -3.91 -4.63 7.70
CA SER A 259 -3.68 -4.23 9.11
C SER A 259 -4.74 -4.79 10.09
N TYR A 260 -4.36 -5.72 10.98
CA TYR A 260 -5.23 -6.31 12.03
C TYR A 260 -4.91 -5.79 13.46
N GLY A 261 -5.90 -5.70 14.36
CA GLY A 261 -5.75 -5.32 15.79
C GLY A 261 -5.33 -6.46 16.75
N TYR A 262 -5.26 -6.25 18.08
CA TYR A 262 -4.81 -7.25 19.08
C TYR A 262 -5.74 -8.44 19.21
N THR A 263 -7.02 -8.15 19.39
CA THR A 263 -8.08 -9.18 19.47
C THR A 263 -8.20 -9.89 18.14
N ASP A 264 -8.07 -9.17 17.01
CA ASP A 264 -8.07 -9.78 15.69
C ASP A 264 -6.84 -10.67 15.47
N ALA A 265 -5.64 -10.23 15.86
CA ALA A 265 -4.42 -11.03 15.80
C ALA A 265 -4.47 -12.23 16.76
N PHE A 266 -5.06 -12.07 17.94
CA PHE A 266 -5.28 -13.16 18.89
C PHE A 266 -6.33 -14.15 18.37
N LEU A 267 -7.45 -13.69 17.83
CA LEU A 267 -8.48 -14.53 17.22
C LEU A 267 -7.94 -15.26 15.99
N ILE A 268 -7.11 -14.62 15.17
CA ILE A 268 -6.38 -15.26 14.06
C ILE A 268 -5.40 -16.30 14.62
N LYS A 269 -4.65 -15.99 15.67
CA LYS A 269 -3.72 -16.94 16.31
C LYS A 269 -4.44 -18.12 16.95
N VAL A 270 -5.60 -17.88 17.56
CA VAL A 270 -6.49 -18.91 18.12
C VAL A 270 -7.09 -19.76 17.00
N LYS A 271 -7.61 -19.16 15.91
CA LYS A 271 -8.07 -19.86 14.70
C LYS A 271 -6.97 -20.75 14.12
N ASN A 272 -5.75 -20.22 14.01
CA ASN A 272 -4.61 -20.93 13.46
C ASN A 272 -4.06 -22.03 14.39
N ASN A 273 -4.22 -21.87 15.71
CA ASN A 273 -3.87 -22.87 16.71
C ASN A 273 -5.02 -23.84 17.05
N PHE A 274 -6.21 -23.69 16.45
CA PHE A 274 -7.26 -24.69 16.59
C PHE A 274 -6.79 -25.97 15.90
N PRO A 275 -6.71 -27.11 16.61
CA PRO A 275 -6.15 -28.33 16.05
C PRO A 275 -6.99 -28.78 14.86
N SER A 276 -6.36 -28.89 13.68
CA SER A 276 -7.01 -29.36 12.45
C SER A 276 -7.49 -30.82 12.53
N LYS A 277 -6.98 -31.61 13.47
CA LYS A 277 -7.32 -33.03 13.66
C LYS A 277 -8.57 -33.23 14.50
N ILE A 278 -9.49 -34.08 14.06
CA ILE A 278 -10.64 -34.58 14.85
C ILE A 278 -10.08 -35.29 16.09
N PHE A 279 -10.54 -34.90 17.28
CA PHE A 279 -10.14 -35.58 18.52
C PHE A 279 -11.03 -36.82 18.70
N ASN A 280 -10.45 -38.00 18.49
CA ASN A 280 -11.13 -39.29 18.70
C ASN A 280 -10.76 -39.84 20.08
N PHE A 281 -11.62 -39.62 21.08
CA PHE A 281 -11.52 -40.32 22.36
C PHE A 281 -12.11 -41.73 22.20
N ARG A 282 -11.27 -42.77 22.26
CA ARG A 282 -11.73 -44.18 22.18
C ARG A 282 -12.56 -44.62 23.39
N THR A 283 -12.48 -43.90 24.51
CA THR A 283 -13.08 -44.32 25.79
C THR A 283 -14.42 -43.65 26.11
N PHE A 284 -14.80 -42.53 25.47
CA PHE A 284 -16.10 -41.87 25.68
C PHE A 284 -16.60 -41.13 24.42
N PRO A 285 -17.42 -41.79 23.58
CA PRO A 285 -17.88 -41.21 22.31
C PRO A 285 -18.81 -39.99 22.47
N PHE A 286 -19.57 -39.90 23.57
CA PHE A 286 -20.46 -38.77 23.84
C PHE A 286 -19.70 -37.47 24.15
N LEU A 287 -18.68 -37.53 25.01
CA LEU A 287 -17.82 -36.38 25.33
C LEU A 287 -17.00 -35.94 24.10
N ALA A 288 -16.55 -36.88 23.27
CA ALA A 288 -15.87 -36.57 22.02
C ALA A 288 -16.80 -35.87 21.01
N SER A 289 -18.06 -36.33 20.90
CA SER A 289 -19.06 -35.72 20.02
C SER A 289 -19.44 -34.30 20.47
N ALA A 290 -19.68 -34.10 21.77
CA ALA A 290 -19.98 -32.80 22.35
C ALA A 290 -18.80 -31.81 22.18
N TYR A 291 -17.56 -32.28 22.38
CA TYR A 291 -16.35 -31.50 22.12
C TYR A 291 -16.21 -31.13 20.63
N ASN A 292 -16.43 -32.08 19.72
CA ASN A 292 -16.34 -31.82 18.29
C ASN A 292 -17.45 -30.86 17.80
N HIS A 293 -18.67 -30.96 18.32
CA HIS A 293 -19.77 -30.04 17.99
C HIS A 293 -19.52 -28.62 18.49
N THR A 294 -19.11 -28.47 19.75
CA THR A 294 -18.77 -27.16 20.32
C THR A 294 -17.56 -26.54 19.63
N ARG A 295 -16.54 -27.33 19.29
CA ARG A 295 -15.40 -26.92 18.46
C ARG A 295 -15.85 -26.44 17.08
N LEU A 296 -16.70 -27.20 16.38
CA LEU A 296 -17.16 -26.82 15.03
C LEU A 296 -17.98 -25.54 15.07
N PHE A 297 -18.82 -25.39 16.10
CA PHE A 297 -19.59 -24.17 16.33
C PHE A 297 -18.70 -22.95 16.59
N ILE A 298 -17.69 -23.09 17.45
CA ILE A 298 -16.72 -22.02 17.74
C ILE A 298 -15.89 -21.71 16.48
N TYR A 299 -15.42 -22.72 15.76
CA TYR A 299 -14.66 -22.55 14.52
C TYR A 299 -15.49 -21.83 13.46
N ASN A 300 -16.73 -22.26 13.18
CA ASN A 300 -17.59 -21.60 12.20
C ASN A 300 -17.93 -20.15 12.58
N LYS A 301 -18.07 -19.87 13.88
CA LYS A 301 -18.34 -18.51 14.37
C LYS A 301 -17.10 -17.62 14.26
N LEU A 302 -15.92 -18.15 14.59
CA LEU A 302 -14.63 -17.49 14.38
C LEU A 302 -14.33 -17.29 12.90
N GLU A 303 -14.59 -18.30 12.07
CA GLU A 303 -14.45 -18.25 10.62
C GLU A 303 -15.34 -17.16 10.05
N LYS A 304 -16.63 -17.12 10.39
CA LYS A 304 -17.53 -16.06 9.95
C LYS A 304 -17.05 -14.66 10.33
N ILE A 305 -16.52 -14.48 11.55
CA ILE A 305 -15.96 -13.20 12.02
C ILE A 305 -14.64 -12.85 11.28
N THR A 306 -13.78 -13.84 11.02
CA THR A 306 -12.53 -13.64 10.27
C THR A 306 -12.76 -13.44 8.79
N VAL A 307 -13.71 -14.15 8.16
CA VAL A 307 -14.06 -14.07 6.73
C VAL A 307 -14.77 -12.76 6.42
N THR A 308 -15.62 -12.25 7.33
CA THR A 308 -16.13 -10.86 7.19
C THR A 308 -15.03 -9.79 7.24
N LYS A 309 -13.80 -10.14 7.63
CA LYS A 309 -12.61 -9.27 7.67
C LYS A 309 -11.51 -9.70 6.69
N GLU A 310 -11.55 -10.92 6.16
CA GLU A 310 -10.63 -11.47 5.15
C GLU A 310 -11.25 -11.25 3.78
N TYR A 311 -10.77 -10.20 3.12
CA TYR A 311 -10.69 -10.07 1.66
C TYR A 311 -11.95 -10.49 0.88
N ASP A 312 -12.82 -9.51 0.66
CA ASP A 312 -13.77 -9.60 -0.44
C ASP A 312 -13.00 -9.35 -1.75
N ASP A 313 -12.78 -10.43 -2.52
CA ASP A 313 -12.16 -10.43 -3.86
C ASP A 313 -12.87 -9.47 -4.86
N ASN A 314 -14.07 -8.99 -4.48
CA ASN A 314 -14.94 -8.12 -5.26
C ASN A 314 -14.78 -6.62 -4.97
N ASN A 315 -13.62 -6.16 -4.48
CA ASN A 315 -13.33 -4.73 -4.39
C ASN A 315 -13.24 -4.11 -5.81
N SER A 316 -14.31 -3.44 -6.24
CA SER A 316 -14.50 -2.80 -7.55
C SER A 316 -13.30 -1.92 -7.97
N LEU A 317 -12.69 -1.24 -7.00
CA LEU A 317 -11.54 -0.36 -7.23
C LEU A 317 -10.27 -1.14 -7.59
N LEU A 318 -9.95 -2.24 -6.90
CA LEU A 318 -8.72 -3.00 -7.19
C LEU A 318 -8.80 -3.68 -8.57
N VAL A 319 -9.98 -4.17 -8.93
CA VAL A 319 -10.29 -4.72 -10.26
C VAL A 319 -10.15 -3.62 -11.33
N GLY A 320 -10.69 -2.42 -11.06
CA GLY A 320 -10.57 -1.25 -11.93
C GLY A 320 -9.12 -0.82 -12.15
N ILE A 321 -8.33 -0.67 -11.08
CA ILE A 321 -6.91 -0.32 -11.14
C ILE A 321 -6.13 -1.38 -11.93
N ARG A 322 -6.40 -2.66 -11.68
CA ARG A 322 -5.72 -3.76 -12.39
C ARG A 322 -5.96 -3.66 -13.88
N LYS A 323 -7.21 -3.43 -14.31
CA LYS A 323 -7.58 -3.26 -15.72
C LYS A 323 -6.91 -2.04 -16.37
N ILE A 324 -6.90 -0.90 -15.67
CA ILE A 324 -6.23 0.32 -16.16
C ILE A 324 -4.72 0.08 -16.28
N LYS A 325 -4.10 -0.52 -15.25
CA LYS A 325 -2.67 -0.84 -15.24
C LYS A 325 -2.29 -1.74 -16.42
N THR A 326 -3.04 -2.80 -16.70
CA THR A 326 -2.73 -3.71 -17.82
C THR A 326 -2.82 -3.00 -19.17
N LEU A 327 -3.87 -2.19 -19.37
CA LEU A 327 -4.05 -1.40 -20.60
C LEU A 327 -2.90 -0.40 -20.80
N MET A 328 -2.51 0.29 -19.72
CA MET A 328 -1.40 1.23 -19.72
C MET A 328 -0.06 0.54 -20.04
N GLN A 329 0.19 -0.64 -19.50
CA GLN A 329 1.40 -1.41 -19.78
C GLN A 329 1.49 -1.87 -21.25
N GLU A 330 0.37 -2.32 -21.81
CA GLU A 330 0.26 -2.73 -23.22
C GLU A 330 0.58 -1.55 -24.16
N ARG A 331 -0.07 -0.41 -23.98
CA ARG A 331 0.19 0.82 -24.76
C ARG A 331 1.64 1.29 -24.66
N LEU A 332 2.25 1.19 -23.47
CA LEU A 332 3.66 1.55 -23.29
C LEU A 332 4.58 0.60 -24.08
N SER A 333 4.26 -0.68 -24.12
CA SER A 333 5.04 -1.66 -24.88
C SER A 333 5.02 -1.35 -26.39
N GLU A 334 3.88 -0.96 -26.93
CA GLU A 334 3.72 -0.53 -28.32
C GLU A 334 4.55 0.72 -28.64
N ILE A 335 4.51 1.72 -27.75
CA ILE A 335 5.31 2.95 -27.89
C ILE A 335 6.81 2.63 -27.85
N ILE A 336 7.25 1.72 -26.98
CA ILE A 336 8.67 1.34 -26.89
C ILE A 336 9.11 0.60 -28.14
N LEU A 337 8.26 -0.29 -28.67
CA LEU A 337 8.53 -1.00 -29.92
C LEU A 337 8.63 -0.03 -31.10
N SER A 338 7.70 0.91 -31.24
CA SER A 338 7.74 1.93 -32.29
C SER A 338 8.98 2.82 -32.17
N HIS A 339 9.35 3.22 -30.94
CA HIS A 339 10.58 3.99 -30.68
C HIS A 339 11.86 3.22 -31.07
N LYS A 340 11.93 1.91 -30.79
CA LYS A 340 13.07 1.05 -31.19
C LYS A 340 13.14 0.82 -32.71
N THR A 341 12.01 0.83 -33.42
CA THR A 341 12.00 0.74 -34.89
C THR A 341 12.53 2.00 -35.60
N ILE A 342 12.79 3.09 -34.86
CA ILE A 342 13.41 4.33 -35.38
C ILE A 342 14.95 4.29 -35.22
N ILE A 343 15.54 3.13 -34.97
CA ILE A 343 16.95 2.95 -35.31
C ILE A 343 17.01 2.92 -36.84
N ASN A 344 17.62 3.95 -37.44
CA ASN A 344 17.75 4.13 -38.89
C ASN A 344 17.95 2.76 -39.57
N PRO A 345 17.08 2.30 -40.49
CA PRO A 345 17.20 0.98 -41.10
C PRO A 345 18.59 0.76 -41.73
N LYS A 346 19.23 1.85 -42.18
CA LYS A 346 20.63 1.86 -42.63
C LYS A 346 21.59 1.47 -41.50
N LEU A 347 21.49 2.11 -40.33
CA LEU A 347 22.28 1.77 -39.15
C LEU A 347 22.03 0.34 -38.67
N LEU A 348 20.78 -0.13 -38.74
CA LEU A 348 20.44 -1.50 -38.36
C LEU A 348 21.10 -2.53 -39.30
N ASN A 349 21.16 -2.22 -40.59
CA ASN A 349 21.88 -3.03 -41.58
C ASN A 349 23.40 -2.96 -41.39
N ASP A 350 23.95 -1.77 -41.14
CA ASP A 350 25.40 -1.59 -40.89
C ASP A 350 25.86 -2.33 -39.62
N VAL A 351 25.04 -2.29 -38.56
CA VAL A 351 25.29 -3.07 -37.32
C VAL A 351 25.09 -4.57 -37.55
N TYR A 352 24.11 -4.95 -38.37
CA TYR A 352 23.91 -6.35 -38.75
C TYR A 352 25.15 -6.88 -39.49
N ASP A 353 25.71 -6.12 -40.44
CA ASP A 353 26.88 -6.51 -41.23
C ASP A 353 28.15 -6.70 -40.42
N LEU A 354 28.35 -5.88 -39.39
CA LEU A 354 29.50 -5.97 -38.48
C LEU A 354 29.37 -7.04 -37.39
N MET A 355 28.22 -7.73 -37.29
CA MET A 355 28.02 -8.78 -36.29
C MET A 355 28.67 -10.11 -36.70
N PRO A 356 29.48 -10.73 -35.82
CA PRO A 356 30.09 -12.03 -36.09
C PRO A 356 29.07 -13.16 -36.08
N GLU A 357 29.37 -14.19 -36.87
CA GLU A 357 28.56 -15.40 -36.95
C GLU A 357 28.64 -16.23 -35.67
N GLY A 358 27.57 -16.95 -35.34
CA GLY A 358 27.49 -17.80 -34.14
C GLY A 358 26.59 -17.25 -33.03
N ASN A 359 26.49 -18.01 -31.94
CA ASN A 359 25.54 -17.79 -30.85
C ASN A 359 26.02 -16.69 -29.87
N LYS A 360 25.14 -16.20 -28.98
CA LYS A 360 25.47 -15.16 -27.98
C LYS A 360 26.73 -15.43 -27.15
N THR A 361 27.10 -16.70 -26.97
CA THR A 361 28.29 -17.13 -26.23
C THR A 361 29.61 -16.97 -27.02
N SER A 362 29.57 -16.94 -28.36
CA SER A 362 30.77 -16.82 -29.22
C SER A 362 31.16 -15.37 -29.54
N TRP A 363 30.32 -14.40 -29.16
CA TRP A 363 30.47 -12.98 -29.48
C TRP A 363 31.51 -12.23 -28.62
N GLY A 364 31.96 -12.80 -27.50
CA GLY A 364 32.91 -12.14 -26.61
C GLY A 364 32.31 -10.96 -25.81
N LYS A 365 32.95 -10.59 -24.70
CA LYS A 365 32.48 -9.50 -23.83
C LYS A 365 32.77 -8.14 -24.47
N GLY A 366 31.72 -7.33 -24.67
CA GLY A 366 31.86 -5.93 -25.08
C GLY A 366 31.74 -5.64 -26.58
N ILE A 367 31.11 -6.54 -27.35
CA ILE A 367 30.96 -6.38 -28.81
C ILE A 367 30.24 -5.09 -29.25
N HIS A 368 29.33 -4.58 -28.43
CA HIS A 368 28.68 -3.30 -28.68
C HIS A 368 29.68 -2.13 -28.68
N LYS A 369 30.82 -2.24 -27.98
CA LYS A 369 31.87 -1.20 -27.95
C LYS A 369 32.73 -1.21 -29.21
N SER A 370 33.06 -2.40 -29.75
CA SER A 370 33.82 -2.50 -31.00
C SER A 370 32.99 -2.03 -32.20
N ILE A 371 31.71 -2.41 -32.25
CA ILE A 371 30.78 -1.95 -33.28
C ILE A 371 30.53 -0.43 -33.16
N ALA A 372 30.40 0.08 -31.94
CA ALA A 372 30.26 1.52 -31.70
C ALA A 372 31.50 2.32 -32.18
N ALA A 373 32.71 1.80 -31.94
CA ALA A 373 33.95 2.40 -32.40
C ALA A 373 34.06 2.40 -33.94
N ASN A 374 33.70 1.28 -34.59
CA ASN A 374 33.74 1.16 -36.05
C ASN A 374 32.74 2.06 -36.78
N LEU A 375 31.54 2.24 -36.23
CA LEU A 375 30.50 3.08 -36.82
C LEU A 375 30.50 4.53 -36.32
N THR A 376 31.45 4.91 -35.44
CA THR A 376 31.50 6.23 -34.79
C THR A 376 30.18 6.63 -34.09
N ILE A 377 29.52 5.67 -33.44
CA ILE A 377 28.24 5.86 -32.72
C ILE A 377 28.41 5.68 -31.21
N SER A 378 27.41 6.08 -30.42
CA SER A 378 27.44 5.87 -28.97
C SER A 378 27.27 4.39 -28.62
N ASN A 379 27.95 3.94 -27.55
CA ASN A 379 27.87 2.55 -27.06
C ASN A 379 26.43 2.10 -26.76
N ARG A 380 25.57 3.02 -26.28
CA ARG A 380 24.15 2.75 -26.02
C ARG A 380 23.36 2.54 -27.31
N LEU A 381 23.66 3.30 -28.37
CA LEU A 381 23.00 3.17 -29.67
C LEU A 381 23.33 1.82 -30.32
N ALA A 382 24.61 1.42 -30.27
CA ALA A 382 25.05 0.12 -30.77
C ALA A 382 24.39 -1.04 -30.01
N GLN A 383 24.34 -0.98 -28.66
CA GLN A 383 23.66 -2.00 -27.85
C GLN A 383 22.16 -2.07 -28.16
N SER A 384 21.49 -0.92 -28.28
CA SER A 384 20.06 -0.85 -28.64
C SER A 384 19.78 -1.45 -30.03
N ALA A 385 20.66 -1.23 -31.01
CA ALA A 385 20.53 -1.79 -32.36
C ALA A 385 20.68 -3.32 -32.35
N ILE A 386 21.63 -3.85 -31.57
CA ILE A 386 21.83 -5.29 -31.37
C ILE A 386 20.60 -5.94 -30.72
N ASP A 387 20.08 -5.33 -29.65
CA ASP A 387 18.88 -5.83 -28.95
C ASP A 387 17.65 -5.82 -29.88
N THR A 388 17.58 -4.84 -30.78
CA THR A 388 16.52 -4.73 -31.79
C THR A 388 16.63 -5.81 -32.86
N LEU A 389 17.84 -6.14 -33.33
CA LEU A 389 18.09 -7.26 -34.27
C LEU A 389 17.81 -8.64 -33.66
N ILE A 390 18.08 -8.82 -32.36
CA ILE A 390 17.73 -10.02 -31.60
C ILE A 390 16.20 -10.14 -31.46
N ALA A 391 15.52 -9.04 -31.13
CA ALA A 391 14.06 -9.01 -31.03
C ALA A 391 13.38 -9.31 -32.39
N GLN A 392 13.99 -8.87 -33.50
CA GLN A 392 13.54 -9.19 -34.87
C GLN A 392 13.89 -10.62 -35.34
N LYS A 393 14.53 -11.45 -34.50
CA LYS A 393 15.03 -12.79 -34.84
C LYS A 393 15.99 -12.84 -36.03
N LYS A 394 16.65 -11.72 -36.36
CA LYS A 394 17.68 -11.66 -37.42
C LYS A 394 19.05 -12.12 -36.93
N LEU A 395 19.31 -12.02 -35.63
CA LEU A 395 20.50 -12.55 -34.96
C LEU A 395 20.10 -13.71 -34.03
N PRO A 396 20.95 -14.74 -33.84
CA PRO A 396 22.32 -14.91 -34.39
C PRO A 396 22.37 -15.30 -35.87
N ARG A 397 23.48 -14.93 -36.55
CA ARG A 397 23.78 -15.35 -37.92
C ARG A 397 24.23 -16.81 -37.93
N TYR A 398 23.65 -17.60 -38.84
CA TYR A 398 24.07 -18.97 -39.13
C TYR A 398 24.63 -19.02 -40.54
N PRO A 399 25.75 -19.75 -40.79
CA PRO A 399 26.27 -19.91 -42.13
C PRO A 399 25.23 -20.61 -43.01
N LEU A 400 25.04 -20.08 -44.23
CA LEU A 400 24.26 -20.77 -45.26
C LEU A 400 24.85 -22.16 -45.46
N ARG A 401 23.99 -23.17 -45.43
CA ARG A 401 24.36 -24.59 -45.56
C ARG A 401 25.03 -24.81 -46.93
N GLY A 402 26.36 -24.64 -47.00
CA GLY A 402 27.12 -24.77 -48.25
C GLY A 402 28.41 -23.95 -48.40
N SER A 403 28.77 -23.03 -47.51
CA SER A 403 30.04 -22.30 -47.62
C SER A 403 31.17 -23.03 -46.87
N LYS A 404 32.00 -23.77 -47.60
CA LYS A 404 33.26 -24.31 -47.09
C LYS A 404 34.28 -23.18 -46.96
N THR A 405 34.85 -23.10 -45.75
CA THR A 405 36.06 -22.39 -45.37
C THR A 405 37.13 -22.35 -46.46
N LYS A 406 37.71 -21.17 -46.69
CA LYS A 406 39.10 -21.02 -47.13
C LYS A 406 39.84 -20.17 -46.14
#